data_AF-Q2H824-F1
#
_entry.id   AF-Q2H824-F1
#
_cell.length_a   1.000
_cell.length_b   1.000
_cell.length_c   1.000
_cell.angle_alpha   90.00
_cell.angle_beta   90.00
_cell.angle_gamma   90.00
#
_symmetry.space_group_name_H-M   'P 1'
#
loop_
_entity.id
_entity.type
_entity.pdbx_description
1 polymer ?
#
loop_
_entity_poly.entity_id
_entity_poly.type
_entity_poly.pdbx_seq_one_letter_code
_entity_poly.pdbx_strand_id
1 'polypeptide(L)'
;MTDSKIHGWAPTLSVPDFKAVEGVLLELERHLTLRTYLDGYELSSANTDAWIALRVNKVATGAVRKGSLTNVARWFSFIEANHPEIKGEIKAAQAKAKEKRATASKAGGSYNIGLKNTENSVVTRFPPEPSGYLHIGHAKAAFLNDYFAHEAFDGKLIVRFDDTNPAREKQEFQDSILEDLQLLGIKPDRITYTSDYSQQLYNICERMIAAGNAYADDTDPNVQKEERRIRLPSKRRDRPAAESLAIFKEMKDGTDFGKKHCIRARITFDSTNGAMRDPVVYRFPKFKSEDGEEPISLPHHRTGWEWNIYPTYDFACPVVDSIEGVTHALRTTEYADRNAQYQWFLETLGPRPVQL
;
A
#
# COMPACT_ATOMS: atom_id res chain seq x y z
N MET A 1 -33.83 5.06 29.69
CA MET A 1 -33.09 4.03 28.92
C MET A 1 -33.36 2.71 29.62
N THR A 2 -33.69 1.64 28.90
CA THR A 2 -33.97 0.33 29.51
C THR A 2 -32.65 -0.34 29.93
N ASP A 3 -32.65 -1.12 31.01
CA ASP A 3 -31.46 -1.84 31.51
C ASP A 3 -30.81 -2.70 30.41
N SER A 4 -31.63 -3.31 29.54
CA SER A 4 -31.19 -4.07 28.38
C SER A 4 -30.29 -3.27 27.41
N LYS A 5 -30.50 -1.96 27.26
CA LYS A 5 -29.68 -1.12 26.36
C LYS A 5 -28.32 -0.78 26.99
N ILE A 6 -28.24 -0.67 28.31
CA ILE A 6 -27.00 -0.34 29.03
C ILE A 6 -26.03 -1.53 29.00
N HIS A 7 -26.52 -2.75 29.25
CA HIS A 7 -25.71 -3.97 29.12
C HIS A 7 -25.24 -4.24 27.67
N GLY A 8 -25.96 -3.72 26.67
CA GLY A 8 -25.61 -3.84 25.25
C GLY A 8 -24.39 -3.03 24.81
N TRP A 9 -23.89 -2.09 25.62
CA TRP A 9 -22.77 -1.23 25.23
C TRP A 9 -21.40 -1.92 25.33
N ALA A 10 -21.17 -2.75 26.35
CA ALA A 10 -19.86 -3.37 26.57
C ALA A 10 -19.38 -4.28 25.41
N PRO A 11 -20.24 -5.10 24.77
CA PRO A 11 -19.86 -5.86 23.58
C PRO A 11 -19.37 -4.98 22.42
N THR A 12 -20.08 -3.88 22.13
CA THR A 12 -19.70 -2.96 21.05
C THR A 12 -18.42 -2.21 21.40
N LEU A 13 -18.28 -1.72 22.63
CA LEU A 13 -17.07 -1.01 23.10
C LEU A 13 -15.81 -1.89 23.08
N SER A 14 -15.97 -3.22 23.06
CA SER A 14 -14.86 -4.18 22.94
C SER A 14 -14.32 -4.33 21.51
N VAL A 15 -15.00 -3.78 20.50
CA VAL A 15 -14.59 -3.85 19.08
C VAL A 15 -13.42 -2.89 18.82
N PRO A 16 -12.26 -3.35 18.31
CA PRO A 16 -11.08 -2.51 18.13
C PRO A 16 -11.12 -1.66 16.84
N ASP A 17 -12.27 -1.07 16.51
CA ASP A 17 -12.47 -0.17 15.36
C ASP A 17 -13.19 1.11 15.82
N PHE A 18 -12.65 2.28 15.47
CA PHE A 18 -13.20 3.56 15.93
C PHE A 18 -14.59 3.81 15.35
N LYS A 19 -14.81 3.52 14.06
CA LYS A 19 -16.09 3.75 13.40
C LYS A 19 -17.21 2.91 14.03
N ALA A 20 -16.90 1.66 14.38
CA ALA A 20 -17.85 0.78 15.07
C ALA A 20 -18.21 1.26 16.48
N VAL A 21 -17.28 1.91 17.21
CA VAL A 21 -17.52 2.34 18.61
C VAL A 21 -18.00 3.77 18.77
N GLU A 22 -17.80 4.64 17.76
CA GLU A 22 -18.12 6.07 17.82
C GLU A 22 -19.58 6.34 18.23
N GLY A 23 -20.53 5.62 17.62
CA GLY A 23 -21.95 5.79 17.95
C GLY A 23 -22.26 5.47 19.41
N VAL A 24 -21.71 4.38 19.95
CA VAL A 24 -21.91 3.98 21.35
C VAL A 24 -21.21 4.93 22.31
N LEU A 25 -20.03 5.44 21.96
CA LEU A 25 -19.32 6.44 22.77
C LEU A 25 -20.14 7.73 22.92
N LEU A 26 -20.80 8.18 21.84
CA LEU A 26 -21.68 9.36 21.88
C LEU A 26 -22.97 9.11 22.68
N GLU A 27 -23.55 7.91 22.59
CA GLU A 27 -24.67 7.53 23.46
C GLU A 27 -24.27 7.53 24.93
N LEU A 28 -23.10 6.96 25.25
CA LEU A 28 -22.56 6.89 26.61
C LEU A 28 -22.29 8.29 27.17
N GLU A 29 -21.72 9.18 26.36
CA GLU A 29 -21.46 10.59 26.70
C GLU A 29 -22.76 11.32 27.07
N ARG A 30 -23.82 11.15 26.28
CA ARG A 30 -25.14 11.73 26.57
C ARG A 30 -25.79 11.12 27.79
N HIS A 31 -25.60 9.82 28.03
CA HIS A 31 -26.19 9.14 29.18
C HIS A 31 -25.54 9.56 30.49
N LEU A 32 -24.21 9.79 30.47
CA LEU A 32 -23.41 10.17 31.63
C LEU A 32 -23.45 11.67 31.97
N THR A 33 -24.17 12.48 31.20
CA THR A 33 -24.26 13.93 31.43
C THR A 33 -24.72 14.29 32.86
N LEU A 34 -25.67 13.53 33.42
CA LEU A 34 -26.21 13.76 34.76
C LEU A 34 -26.07 12.55 35.69
N ARG A 35 -25.16 11.60 35.37
CA ARG A 35 -25.08 10.31 36.07
C ARG A 35 -23.67 9.97 36.51
N THR A 36 -23.53 9.48 37.73
CA THR A 36 -22.25 9.01 38.28
C THR A 36 -21.99 7.54 37.95
N TYR A 37 -23.05 6.73 37.81
CA TYR A 37 -23.03 5.34 37.41
C TYR A 37 -23.94 5.14 36.18
N LEU A 38 -23.69 4.12 35.37
CA LEU A 38 -24.51 3.82 34.19
C LEU A 38 -25.95 3.45 34.57
N ASP A 39 -26.10 2.76 35.69
CA ASP A 39 -27.35 2.34 36.31
C ASP A 39 -27.19 2.39 37.83
N GLY A 40 -28.31 2.58 38.53
CA GLY A 40 -28.33 2.67 39.99
C GLY A 40 -27.44 3.78 40.58
N TYR A 41 -26.95 3.53 41.80
CA TYR A 41 -26.14 4.47 42.58
C TYR A 41 -24.82 3.84 43.10
N GLU A 42 -24.49 2.64 42.61
CA GLU A 42 -23.31 1.87 43.02
C GLU A 42 -22.67 1.19 41.80
N LEU A 43 -21.47 0.61 41.96
CA LEU A 43 -20.79 -0.11 40.89
C LEU A 43 -21.52 -1.42 40.55
N SER A 44 -22.31 -1.39 39.49
CA SER A 44 -22.97 -2.55 38.91
C SER A 44 -22.07 -3.33 37.94
N SER A 45 -22.51 -4.52 37.53
CA SER A 45 -21.89 -5.26 36.42
C SER A 45 -21.87 -4.47 35.11
N ALA A 46 -22.91 -3.68 34.83
CA ALA A 46 -22.96 -2.86 33.61
C ALA A 46 -21.87 -1.76 33.60
N ASN A 47 -21.64 -1.12 34.75
CA ASN A 47 -20.55 -0.15 34.91
C ASN A 47 -19.20 -0.84 34.69
N THR A 48 -18.99 -1.97 35.36
CA THR A 48 -17.74 -2.72 35.31
C THR A 48 -17.42 -3.23 33.91
N ASP A 49 -18.38 -3.86 33.23
CA ASP A 49 -18.21 -4.40 31.89
C ASP A 49 -17.89 -3.29 30.86
N ALA A 50 -18.63 -2.18 30.89
CA ALA A 50 -18.40 -1.05 29.99
C ALA A 50 -17.05 -0.39 30.26
N TRP A 51 -16.66 -0.24 31.53
CA TRP A 51 -15.39 0.37 31.90
C TRP A 51 -14.20 -0.50 31.47
N ILE A 52 -14.29 -1.83 31.71
CA ILE A 52 -13.26 -2.79 31.27
C ILE A 52 -13.15 -2.78 29.75
N ALA A 53 -14.27 -2.84 29.03
CA ALA A 53 -14.30 -2.80 27.56
C ALA A 53 -13.56 -1.57 27.01
N LEU A 54 -13.82 -0.39 27.58
CA LEU A 54 -13.11 0.84 27.24
C LEU A 54 -11.62 0.76 27.56
N ARG A 55 -11.24 0.25 28.73
CA ARG A 55 -9.85 0.19 29.23
C ARG A 55 -8.96 -0.72 28.39
N VAL A 56 -9.49 -1.86 27.92
CA VAL A 56 -8.73 -2.84 27.13
C VAL A 56 -8.71 -2.50 25.63
N ASN A 57 -9.66 -1.69 25.15
CA ASN A 57 -9.70 -1.20 23.80
C ASN A 57 -8.83 0.06 23.64
N LYS A 58 -7.65 -0.09 23.01
CA LYS A 58 -6.71 1.02 22.80
C LYS A 58 -7.30 2.18 21.99
N VAL A 59 -8.17 1.87 21.04
CA VAL A 59 -8.80 2.86 20.16
C VAL A 59 -9.77 3.73 20.97
N ALA A 60 -10.65 3.09 21.75
CA ALA A 60 -11.61 3.79 22.60
C ALA A 60 -10.94 4.51 23.79
N THR A 61 -9.97 3.87 24.47
CA THR A 61 -9.18 4.49 25.55
C THR A 61 -8.49 5.78 25.10
N GLY A 62 -8.00 5.83 23.86
CA GLY A 62 -7.37 7.02 23.29
C GLY A 62 -8.34 8.21 23.23
N ALA A 63 -9.60 7.98 22.83
CA ALA A 63 -10.64 9.01 22.78
C ALA A 63 -11.02 9.50 24.18
N VAL A 64 -11.16 8.58 25.14
CA VAL A 64 -11.48 8.92 26.53
C VAL A 64 -10.37 9.76 27.17
N ARG A 65 -9.10 9.38 26.98
CA ARG A 65 -7.95 10.08 27.58
C ARG A 65 -7.63 11.42 26.94
N LYS A 66 -7.99 11.63 25.67
CA LYS A 66 -7.85 12.94 24.99
C LYS A 66 -8.86 13.97 25.52
N GLY A 67 -9.86 13.56 26.29
CA GLY A 67 -10.83 14.47 26.91
C GLY A 67 -11.89 15.00 25.93
N SER A 68 -11.99 14.46 24.71
CA SER A 68 -13.00 14.85 23.72
C SER A 68 -14.43 14.45 24.12
N LEU A 69 -14.56 13.51 25.07
CA LEU A 69 -15.82 13.04 25.64
C LEU A 69 -15.78 13.35 27.14
N THR A 70 -16.26 14.53 27.53
CA THR A 70 -16.07 15.08 28.87
C THR A 70 -16.71 14.22 29.95
N ASN A 71 -17.94 13.74 29.73
CA ASN A 71 -18.69 12.95 30.70
C ASN A 71 -18.17 11.52 30.80
N VAL A 72 -17.80 10.90 29.67
CA VAL A 72 -17.16 9.58 29.66
C VAL A 72 -15.80 9.65 30.35
N ALA A 73 -14.98 10.66 30.07
CA ALA A 73 -13.68 10.83 30.73
C ALA A 73 -13.82 11.01 32.25
N ARG A 74 -14.76 11.86 32.68
CA ARG A 74 -15.07 12.06 34.10
C ARG A 74 -15.48 10.75 34.77
N TRP A 75 -16.45 10.04 34.20
CA TRP A 75 -16.92 8.76 34.73
C TRP A 75 -15.81 7.72 34.77
N PHE A 76 -15.02 7.62 33.70
CA PHE A 76 -13.92 6.66 33.60
C PHE A 76 -12.87 6.88 34.69
N SER A 77 -12.45 8.13 34.93
CA SER A 77 -11.53 8.47 36.01
C SER A 77 -12.15 8.29 37.39
N PHE A 78 -13.44 8.59 37.56
CA PHE A 78 -14.16 8.38 38.81
C PHE A 78 -14.17 6.90 39.22
N ILE A 79 -14.50 6.00 38.29
CA ILE A 79 -14.51 4.55 38.54
C ILE A 79 -13.08 4.06 38.87
N GLU A 80 -12.05 4.50 38.13
CA GLU A 80 -10.66 4.09 38.38
C GLU A 80 -10.15 4.53 39.77
N ALA A 81 -10.62 5.67 40.26
CA ALA A 81 -10.21 6.25 41.53
C ALA A 81 -10.97 5.67 42.74
N ASN A 82 -12.27 5.40 42.60
CA ASN A 82 -13.14 5.03 43.73
C ASN A 82 -13.41 3.53 43.85
N HIS A 83 -13.07 2.73 42.83
CA HIS A 83 -13.31 1.28 42.81
C HIS A 83 -12.00 0.50 42.57
N PRO A 84 -11.06 0.45 43.54
CA PRO A 84 -9.79 -0.24 43.40
C PRO A 84 -9.92 -1.74 43.08
N GLU A 85 -11.04 -2.37 43.46
CA GLU A 85 -11.41 -3.76 43.16
C GLU A 85 -11.43 -4.04 41.65
N ILE A 86 -11.77 -3.05 40.81
CA ILE A 86 -11.81 -3.21 39.35
C ILE A 86 -10.42 -3.52 38.77
N LYS A 87 -9.33 -3.19 39.49
CA LYS A 87 -7.96 -3.51 39.06
C LYS A 87 -7.71 -5.02 38.97
N GLY A 88 -8.36 -5.81 39.83
CA GLY A 88 -8.30 -7.27 39.77
C GLY A 88 -8.95 -7.79 38.49
N GLU A 89 -10.10 -7.23 38.14
CA GLU A 89 -10.85 -7.60 36.94
C GLU A 89 -10.14 -7.20 35.64
N ILE A 90 -9.46 -6.05 35.62
CA ILE A 90 -8.59 -5.66 34.49
C ILE A 90 -7.50 -6.70 34.26
N LYS A 91 -6.80 -7.12 35.32
CA LYS A 91 -5.74 -8.13 35.20
C LYS A 91 -6.28 -9.44 34.66
N ALA A 92 -7.47 -9.86 35.12
CA ALA A 92 -8.14 -11.05 34.63
C ALA A 92 -8.56 -10.91 33.15
N ALA A 93 -9.13 -9.78 32.75
CA ALA A 93 -9.52 -9.50 31.36
C ALA A 93 -8.30 -9.44 30.43
N GLN A 94 -7.20 -8.82 30.87
CA GLN A 94 -5.93 -8.78 30.13
C GLN A 94 -5.29 -10.16 30.02
N ALA A 95 -5.36 -10.98 31.07
CA ALA A 95 -4.89 -12.37 31.05
C ALA A 95 -5.69 -13.22 30.05
N LYS A 96 -7.04 -13.15 30.09
CA LYS A 96 -7.91 -13.81 29.11
C LYS A 96 -7.64 -13.36 27.68
N ALA A 97 -7.42 -12.05 27.46
CA ALA A 97 -7.08 -11.52 26.14
C ALA A 97 -5.70 -12.00 25.67
N LYS A 98 -4.72 -12.11 26.58
CA LYS A 98 -3.38 -12.65 26.29
C LYS A 98 -3.43 -14.13 25.96
N GLU A 99 -4.22 -14.91 26.69
CA GLU A 99 -4.44 -16.33 26.43
C GLU A 99 -5.15 -16.53 25.10
N LYS A 100 -6.23 -15.78 24.81
CA LYS A 100 -6.91 -15.81 23.51
C LYS A 100 -5.97 -15.47 22.36
N ARG A 101 -5.06 -14.51 22.54
CA ARG A 101 -4.01 -14.17 21.56
C ARG A 101 -2.96 -15.27 21.41
N ALA A 102 -2.56 -15.92 22.51
CA ALA A 102 -1.62 -17.04 22.47
C ALA A 102 -2.23 -18.27 21.77
N THR A 103 -3.52 -18.54 21.99
CA THR A 103 -4.26 -19.61 21.30
C THR A 103 -4.48 -19.28 19.83
N ALA A 104 -4.82 -18.04 19.49
CA ALA A 104 -4.90 -17.58 18.10
C ALA A 104 -3.52 -17.66 17.39
N SER A 105 -2.44 -17.32 18.09
CA SER A 105 -1.07 -17.45 17.55
C SER A 105 -0.65 -18.90 17.30
N LYS A 106 -1.24 -19.88 18.01
CA LYS A 106 -1.03 -21.32 17.75
C LYS A 106 -1.84 -21.83 16.55
N ALA A 107 -2.87 -21.09 16.13
CA ALA A 107 -3.70 -21.41 14.96
C ALA A 107 -3.16 -20.82 13.65
N GLY A 108 -1.97 -20.21 13.65
CA GLY A 108 -1.41 -19.48 12.52
C GLY A 108 -1.76 -17.98 12.53
N GLY A 109 -1.17 -17.21 11.62
CA GLY A 109 -1.50 -15.78 11.47
C GLY A 109 -2.96 -15.59 11.09
N SER A 110 -3.65 -14.61 11.70
CA SER A 110 -4.99 -14.23 11.25
C SER A 110 -4.88 -13.40 9.97
N TYR A 111 -5.25 -14.00 8.85
CA TYR A 111 -5.34 -13.35 7.54
C TYR A 111 -6.71 -12.70 7.29
N ASN A 112 -7.37 -12.19 8.34
CA ASN A 112 -8.65 -11.47 8.27
C ASN A 112 -8.50 -10.07 7.63
N ILE A 113 -7.87 -10.01 6.46
CA ILE A 113 -7.89 -8.84 5.59
C ILE A 113 -9.12 -9.04 4.71
N GLY A 114 -10.22 -8.37 5.06
CA GLY A 114 -11.47 -8.47 4.30
C GLY A 114 -11.30 -7.84 2.92
N LEU A 115 -10.74 -8.61 1.97
CA LEU A 115 -10.64 -8.21 0.57
C LEU A 115 -12.05 -7.94 0.04
N LYS A 116 -12.18 -6.87 -0.75
CA LYS A 116 -13.45 -6.44 -1.33
C LYS A 116 -13.55 -6.94 -2.76
N ASN A 117 -14.76 -7.07 -3.28
CA ASN A 117 -15.02 -7.53 -4.65
C ASN A 117 -14.30 -8.85 -5.01
N THR A 118 -14.45 -9.85 -4.15
CA THR A 118 -13.83 -11.19 -4.32
C THR A 118 -14.74 -12.18 -5.05
N GLU A 119 -15.97 -11.77 -5.38
CA GLU A 119 -16.96 -12.57 -6.11
C GLU A 119 -16.50 -12.98 -7.53
N ASN A 120 -15.57 -12.23 -8.12
CA ASN A 120 -14.95 -12.55 -9.40
C ASN A 120 -13.52 -13.02 -9.13
N SER A 121 -13.31 -14.34 -9.01
CA SER A 121 -12.04 -15.08 -8.86
C SER A 121 -10.79 -14.20 -8.61
N VAL A 122 -10.24 -14.28 -7.39
CA VAL A 122 -9.12 -13.44 -6.96
C VAL A 122 -7.85 -13.78 -7.73
N VAL A 123 -7.23 -12.77 -8.34
CA VAL A 123 -5.87 -12.87 -8.89
C VAL A 123 -4.95 -11.95 -8.08
N THR A 124 -3.90 -12.52 -7.50
CA THR A 124 -2.83 -11.83 -6.78
C THR A 124 -1.52 -11.92 -7.57
N ARG A 125 -0.50 -11.16 -7.15
CA ARG A 125 0.86 -11.33 -7.67
C ARG A 125 1.93 -11.06 -6.62
N PHE A 126 2.96 -11.90 -6.64
CA PHE A 126 4.23 -11.65 -5.98
C PHE A 126 5.23 -11.12 -7.02
N PRO A 127 5.60 -9.82 -6.99
CA PRO A 127 6.41 -9.23 -8.04
C PRO A 127 7.84 -8.90 -7.57
N PRO A 128 8.75 -9.87 -7.37
CA PRO A 128 10.11 -9.59 -6.93
C PRO A 128 10.95 -8.95 -8.05
N GLU A 129 11.81 -8.01 -7.69
CA GLU A 129 12.89 -7.56 -8.58
C GLU A 129 13.99 -8.63 -8.58
N PRO A 130 14.46 -9.13 -9.75
CA PRO A 130 15.54 -10.12 -9.81
C PRO A 130 16.92 -9.48 -9.62
N SER A 131 17.07 -8.65 -8.57
CA SER A 131 18.28 -7.88 -8.28
C SER A 131 19.00 -8.29 -6.99
N GLY A 132 18.51 -9.34 -6.33
CA GLY A 132 19.09 -9.91 -5.12
C GLY A 132 18.34 -11.16 -4.66
N TYR A 133 18.91 -11.84 -3.67
CA TYR A 133 18.31 -13.01 -3.05
C TYR A 133 17.08 -12.64 -2.21
N LEU A 134 16.11 -13.55 -2.13
CA LEU A 134 15.00 -13.37 -1.19
C LEU A 134 15.52 -13.41 0.24
N HIS A 135 14.72 -12.82 1.13
CA HIS A 135 14.99 -12.80 2.57
C HIS A 135 13.65 -12.94 3.29
N ILE A 136 13.67 -13.10 4.62
CA ILE A 136 12.45 -13.39 5.40
C ILE A 136 11.29 -12.40 5.16
N GLY A 137 11.59 -11.12 4.89
CA GLY A 137 10.57 -10.13 4.51
C GLY A 137 9.81 -10.48 3.22
N HIS A 138 10.49 -11.05 2.22
CA HIS A 138 9.88 -11.51 0.97
C HIS A 138 8.99 -12.73 1.19
N ALA A 139 9.38 -13.64 2.08
CA ALA A 139 8.56 -14.81 2.42
C ALA A 139 7.17 -14.38 2.91
N LYS A 140 7.06 -13.33 3.72
CA LYS A 140 5.77 -12.78 4.14
C LYS A 140 4.92 -12.32 2.95
N ALA A 141 5.51 -11.61 1.99
CA ALA A 141 4.79 -11.13 0.82
C ALA A 141 4.36 -12.29 -0.10
N ALA A 142 5.23 -13.28 -0.29
CA ALA A 142 4.93 -14.47 -1.08
C ALA A 142 3.78 -15.28 -0.46
N PHE A 143 3.89 -15.64 0.83
CA PHE A 143 2.83 -16.36 1.54
C PHE A 143 1.51 -15.62 1.57
N LEU A 144 1.51 -14.29 1.70
CA LEU A 144 0.28 -13.51 1.73
C LEU A 144 -0.44 -13.54 0.37
N ASN A 145 0.31 -13.38 -0.72
CA ASN A 145 -0.27 -13.44 -2.06
C ASN A 145 -0.77 -14.85 -2.39
N ASP A 146 -0.01 -15.88 -2.02
CA ASP A 146 -0.35 -17.29 -2.19
C ASP A 146 -1.60 -17.68 -1.38
N TYR A 147 -1.64 -17.32 -0.09
CA TYR A 147 -2.81 -17.57 0.77
C TYR A 147 -4.10 -16.96 0.19
N PHE A 148 -4.05 -15.70 -0.26
CA PHE A 148 -5.26 -15.09 -0.84
C PHE A 148 -5.62 -15.65 -2.20
N ALA A 149 -4.64 -16.06 -3.01
CA ALA A 149 -4.93 -16.76 -4.24
C ALA A 149 -5.54 -18.12 -3.93
N HIS A 150 -4.78 -19.07 -3.40
CA HIS A 150 -5.17 -20.48 -3.39
C HIS A 150 -6.04 -20.86 -2.20
N GLU A 151 -5.69 -20.44 -0.98
CA GLU A 151 -6.35 -20.92 0.24
C GLU A 151 -7.67 -20.20 0.55
N ALA A 152 -7.71 -18.87 0.36
CA ALA A 152 -8.86 -18.07 0.77
C ALA A 152 -9.96 -17.99 -0.30
N PHE A 153 -9.58 -18.01 -1.59
CA PHE A 153 -10.49 -17.63 -2.67
C PHE A 153 -10.44 -18.52 -3.92
N ASP A 154 -9.69 -19.63 -3.91
CA ASP A 154 -9.53 -20.54 -5.07
C ASP A 154 -9.24 -19.79 -6.39
N GLY A 155 -8.34 -18.82 -6.25
CA GLY A 155 -7.90 -17.86 -7.23
C GLY A 155 -6.57 -18.23 -7.87
N LYS A 156 -5.85 -17.22 -8.38
CA LYS A 156 -4.58 -17.40 -9.08
C LYS A 156 -3.47 -16.54 -8.51
N LEU A 157 -2.29 -17.12 -8.39
CA LEU A 157 -1.05 -16.45 -8.03
C LEU A 157 -0.18 -16.27 -9.28
N ILE A 158 0.21 -15.02 -9.55
CA ILE A 158 1.23 -14.69 -10.53
C ILE A 158 2.56 -14.42 -9.81
N VAL A 159 3.64 -15.04 -10.24
CA VAL A 159 5.00 -14.59 -9.89
C VAL A 159 5.53 -13.78 -11.06
N ARG A 160 5.66 -12.46 -10.87
CA ARG A 160 6.12 -11.56 -11.92
C ARG A 160 7.49 -11.04 -11.59
N PHE A 161 8.49 -11.35 -12.40
CA PHE A 161 9.77 -10.67 -12.27
C PHE A 161 9.60 -9.21 -12.71
N ASP A 162 9.83 -8.27 -11.79
CA ASP A 162 9.87 -6.85 -12.11
C ASP A 162 11.26 -6.50 -12.64
N ASP A 163 11.47 -6.85 -13.91
CA ASP A 163 12.72 -6.71 -14.64
C ASP A 163 12.75 -5.41 -15.46
N THR A 164 12.58 -4.27 -14.79
CA THR A 164 12.57 -2.93 -15.42
C THR A 164 13.90 -2.19 -15.31
N ASN A 165 14.91 -2.79 -14.69
CA ASN A 165 16.20 -2.18 -14.38
C ASN A 165 17.40 -3.05 -14.82
N PRO A 166 17.87 -2.89 -16.07
CA PRO A 166 18.81 -3.82 -16.70
C PRO A 166 20.16 -3.97 -15.98
N ALA A 167 20.60 -3.01 -15.16
CA ALA A 167 21.92 -3.10 -14.50
C ALA A 167 21.95 -3.99 -13.26
N ARG A 168 20.82 -4.14 -12.57
CA ARG A 168 20.82 -4.84 -11.28
C ARG A 168 20.38 -6.29 -11.44
N GLU A 169 19.87 -6.64 -12.60
CA GLU A 169 19.12 -7.87 -12.83
C GLU A 169 19.99 -8.94 -13.45
N LYS A 170 19.89 -10.15 -12.91
CA LYS A 170 20.68 -11.29 -13.35
C LYS A 170 19.85 -12.57 -13.32
N GLN A 171 20.22 -13.52 -14.19
CA GLN A 171 19.60 -14.83 -14.23
C GLN A 171 19.76 -15.59 -12.91
N GLU A 172 20.93 -15.46 -12.26
CA GLU A 172 21.20 -16.12 -10.96
C GLU A 172 20.15 -15.79 -9.89
N PHE A 173 19.66 -14.55 -9.86
CA PHE A 173 18.66 -14.13 -8.88
C PHE A 173 17.28 -14.67 -9.23
N GLN A 174 16.91 -14.75 -10.51
CA GLN A 174 15.65 -15.37 -10.91
C GLN A 174 15.61 -16.85 -10.52
N ASP A 175 16.68 -17.58 -10.82
CA ASP A 175 16.76 -19.01 -10.53
C ASP A 175 16.65 -19.26 -9.03
N SER A 176 17.38 -18.48 -8.22
CA SER A 176 17.31 -18.56 -6.76
C SER A 176 15.94 -18.17 -6.20
N ILE A 177 15.28 -17.15 -6.76
CA ILE A 177 13.93 -16.76 -6.34
C ILE A 177 12.94 -17.90 -6.58
N LEU A 178 13.01 -18.59 -7.73
CA LEU A 178 12.13 -19.71 -8.03
C LEU A 178 12.41 -20.92 -7.13
N GLU A 179 13.68 -21.21 -6.85
CA GLU A 179 14.09 -22.26 -5.90
C GLU A 179 13.56 -21.96 -4.48
N ASP A 180 13.72 -20.72 -4.01
CA ASP A 180 13.22 -20.30 -2.70
C ASP A 180 11.69 -20.43 -2.60
N LEU A 181 10.95 -20.03 -3.64
CA LEU A 181 9.49 -20.19 -3.68
C LEU A 181 9.09 -21.67 -3.63
N GLN A 182 9.80 -22.54 -4.36
CA GLN A 182 9.58 -23.98 -4.32
C GLN A 182 9.86 -24.56 -2.93
N LEU A 183 10.92 -24.13 -2.25
CA LEU A 183 11.25 -24.52 -0.88
C LEU A 183 10.18 -24.08 0.13
N LEU A 184 9.55 -22.93 -0.10
CA LEU A 184 8.44 -22.43 0.70
C LEU A 184 7.10 -23.14 0.39
N GLY A 185 7.07 -24.03 -0.60
CA GLY A 185 5.86 -24.74 -1.04
C GLY A 185 4.91 -23.89 -1.88
N ILE A 186 5.35 -22.73 -2.35
CA ILE A 186 4.56 -21.78 -3.14
C ILE A 186 4.67 -22.15 -4.62
N LYS A 187 3.55 -22.45 -5.26
CA LYS A 187 3.50 -22.82 -6.67
C LYS A 187 2.67 -21.81 -7.46
N PRO A 188 3.30 -20.88 -8.22
CA PRO A 188 2.55 -19.92 -9.01
C PRO A 188 1.77 -20.59 -10.16
N ASP A 189 0.62 -20.03 -10.50
CA ASP A 189 -0.16 -20.42 -11.68
C ASP A 189 0.48 -19.92 -12.97
N ARG A 190 1.15 -18.77 -12.89
CA ARG A 190 1.84 -18.12 -14.01
C ARG A 190 3.12 -17.47 -13.53
N ILE A 191 4.18 -17.65 -14.31
CA ILE A 191 5.41 -16.87 -14.20
C ILE A 191 5.43 -15.90 -15.37
N THR A 192 5.63 -14.62 -15.07
CA THR A 192 5.67 -13.55 -16.08
C THR A 192 6.82 -12.60 -15.81
N TYR A 193 7.07 -11.72 -16.77
CA TYR A 193 8.15 -10.74 -16.71
C TYR A 193 7.62 -9.40 -17.19
N THR A 194 8.01 -8.33 -16.52
CA THR A 194 7.57 -6.99 -16.90
C THR A 194 8.12 -6.60 -18.28
N SER A 195 9.31 -7.07 -18.63
CA SER A 195 9.94 -6.85 -19.92
C SER A 195 9.17 -7.49 -21.09
N ASP A 196 8.33 -8.52 -20.87
CA ASP A 196 7.45 -9.08 -21.91
C ASP A 196 6.41 -8.05 -22.40
N TYR A 197 6.14 -7.02 -21.58
CA TYR A 197 5.18 -5.96 -21.87
C TYR A 197 5.84 -4.66 -22.37
N SER A 198 7.15 -4.64 -22.63
CA SER A 198 7.91 -3.42 -22.98
C SER A 198 7.29 -2.65 -24.15
N GLN A 199 6.90 -3.34 -25.22
CA GLN A 199 6.24 -2.70 -26.37
C GLN A 199 4.85 -2.16 -26.02
N GLN A 200 4.08 -2.86 -25.19
CA GLN A 200 2.76 -2.38 -24.75
C GLN A 200 2.89 -1.15 -23.85
N LEU A 201 3.86 -1.15 -22.94
CA LEU A 201 4.19 -0.02 -22.07
C LEU A 201 4.63 1.19 -22.89
N TYR A 202 5.43 0.98 -23.94
CA TYR A 202 5.83 2.04 -24.87
C TYR A 202 4.62 2.66 -25.57
N ASN A 203 3.77 1.82 -26.18
CA ASN A 203 2.55 2.27 -26.88
C ASN A 203 1.57 2.99 -25.94
N ILE A 204 1.47 2.56 -24.68
CA ILE A 204 0.66 3.23 -23.67
C ILE A 204 1.24 4.60 -23.31
N CYS A 205 2.57 4.71 -23.17
CA CYS A 205 3.22 5.99 -22.95
C CYS A 205 3.03 6.95 -24.13
N GLU A 206 3.12 6.47 -25.38
CA GLU A 206 2.82 7.29 -26.56
C GLU A 206 1.40 7.86 -26.51
N ARG A 207 0.40 7.01 -26.20
CA ARG A 207 -0.99 7.46 -26.03
C ARG A 207 -1.14 8.46 -24.88
N MET A 208 -0.44 8.25 -23.77
CA MET A 208 -0.43 9.16 -22.63
C MET A 208 0.14 10.54 -23.00
N ILE A 209 1.23 10.58 -23.78
CA ILE A 209 1.82 11.83 -24.29
C ILE A 209 0.85 12.50 -25.28
N ALA A 210 0.30 11.75 -26.23
CA ALA A 210 -0.65 12.26 -27.22
C ALA A 210 -1.90 12.87 -26.58
N ALA A 211 -2.39 12.30 -25.47
CA ALA A 211 -3.50 12.82 -24.68
C ALA A 211 -3.12 14.03 -23.80
N GLY A 212 -1.86 14.47 -23.80
CA GLY A 212 -1.38 15.58 -22.98
C GLY A 212 -1.19 15.25 -21.50
N ASN A 213 -1.16 13.96 -21.14
CA ASN A 213 -0.98 13.47 -19.78
C ASN A 213 0.49 13.15 -19.44
N ALA A 214 1.40 13.41 -20.38
CA ALA A 214 2.83 13.28 -20.17
C ALA A 214 3.61 14.21 -21.09
N TYR A 215 4.85 14.53 -20.70
CA TYR A 215 5.73 15.41 -21.45
C TYR A 215 7.19 14.98 -21.30
N ALA A 216 8.00 15.29 -22.32
CA ALA A 216 9.44 15.08 -22.24
C ALA A 216 10.10 16.20 -21.42
N ASP A 217 11.10 15.87 -20.60
CA ASP A 217 11.79 16.81 -19.71
C ASP A 217 13.31 16.56 -19.72
N ASP A 218 14.06 17.60 -20.07
CA ASP A 218 15.54 17.70 -20.10
C ASP A 218 16.12 18.46 -18.89
N THR A 219 15.29 18.82 -17.91
CA THR A 219 15.74 19.53 -16.72
C THR A 219 16.76 18.69 -15.94
N ASP A 220 17.84 19.32 -15.48
CA ASP A 220 18.86 18.66 -14.65
C ASP A 220 18.22 17.95 -13.44
N PRO A 221 18.62 16.71 -13.10
CA PRO A 221 17.99 15.95 -12.02
C PRO A 221 17.99 16.65 -10.65
N ASN A 222 19.02 17.45 -10.32
CA ASN A 222 19.06 18.18 -9.05
C ASN A 222 18.09 19.36 -9.06
N VAL A 223 17.99 20.06 -10.20
CA VAL A 223 16.99 21.13 -10.40
C VAL A 223 15.58 20.53 -10.33
N GLN A 224 15.33 19.43 -11.03
CA GLN A 224 14.05 18.73 -10.98
C GLN A 224 13.67 18.31 -9.55
N LYS A 225 14.64 17.78 -8.78
CA LYS A 225 14.43 17.40 -7.38
C LYS A 225 14.04 18.62 -6.54
N GLU A 226 14.73 19.74 -6.73
CA GLU A 226 14.46 20.97 -6.00
C GLU A 226 13.10 21.57 -6.38
N GLU A 227 12.80 21.73 -7.67
CA GLU A 227 11.50 22.20 -8.17
C GLU A 227 10.34 21.37 -7.60
N ARG A 228 10.48 20.03 -7.59
CA ARG A 228 9.49 19.14 -6.96
C ARG A 228 9.40 19.33 -5.46
N ARG A 229 10.50 19.63 -4.76
CA ARG A 229 10.52 19.89 -3.31
C ARG A 229 9.76 21.18 -2.97
N ILE A 230 10.01 22.25 -3.73
CA ILE A 230 9.39 23.57 -3.54
C ILE A 230 8.09 23.78 -4.33
N ARG A 231 7.59 22.72 -4.99
CA ARG A 231 6.29 22.69 -5.68
C ARG A 231 6.19 23.67 -6.87
N LEU A 232 7.26 23.79 -7.63
CA LEU A 232 7.25 24.52 -8.90
C LEU A 232 7.07 23.56 -10.08
N PRO A 233 6.33 23.97 -11.13
CA PRO A 233 6.24 23.19 -12.35
C PRO A 233 7.58 23.22 -13.10
N SER A 234 7.90 22.13 -13.79
CA SER A 234 9.00 22.14 -14.77
C SER A 234 8.71 23.15 -15.87
N LYS A 235 9.75 23.84 -16.35
CA LYS A 235 9.66 24.72 -17.53
C LYS A 235 9.26 23.96 -18.81
N ARG A 236 9.36 22.63 -18.81
CA ARG A 236 8.96 21.75 -19.92
C ARG A 236 7.54 21.20 -19.78
N ARG A 237 6.85 21.50 -18.68
CA ARG A 237 5.54 20.91 -18.36
C ARG A 237 4.52 21.13 -19.46
N ASP A 238 4.52 22.31 -20.08
CA ASP A 238 3.58 22.71 -21.14
C ASP A 238 4.12 22.44 -22.56
N ARG A 239 5.18 21.63 -22.68
CA ARG A 239 5.71 21.18 -23.98
C ARG A 239 4.58 20.53 -24.82
N PRO A 240 4.43 20.89 -26.11
CA PRO A 240 3.43 20.30 -26.98
C PRO A 240 3.56 18.77 -27.06
N ALA A 241 2.42 18.07 -27.20
CA ALA A 241 2.39 16.62 -27.31
C ALA A 241 3.21 16.11 -28.51
N ALA A 242 3.10 16.76 -29.67
CA ALA A 242 3.86 16.42 -30.87
C ALA A 242 5.38 16.52 -30.68
N GLU A 243 5.85 17.55 -29.98
CA GLU A 243 7.27 17.71 -29.63
C GLU A 243 7.72 16.61 -28.65
N SER A 244 6.91 16.33 -27.63
CA SER A 244 7.23 15.26 -26.65
C SER A 244 7.25 13.87 -27.30
N LEU A 245 6.38 13.59 -28.27
CA LEU A 245 6.39 12.33 -29.03
C LEU A 245 7.65 12.20 -29.89
N ALA A 246 8.06 13.27 -30.58
CA ALA A 246 9.31 13.27 -31.34
C ALA A 246 10.51 12.99 -30.44
N ILE A 247 10.57 13.63 -29.26
CA ILE A 247 11.62 13.37 -28.27
C ILE A 247 11.54 11.93 -27.75
N PHE A 248 10.34 11.40 -27.47
CA PHE A 248 10.19 10.02 -26.98
C PHE A 248 10.67 8.99 -28.00
N LYS A 249 10.54 9.27 -29.30
CA LYS A 249 11.15 8.48 -30.37
C LYS A 249 12.68 8.56 -30.34
N GLU A 250 13.25 9.76 -30.26
CA GLU A 250 14.70 9.96 -30.09
C GLU A 250 15.25 9.23 -28.86
N MET A 251 14.46 9.21 -27.78
CA MET A 251 14.75 8.46 -26.57
C MET A 251 14.77 6.94 -26.86
N LYS A 252 13.78 6.39 -27.57
CA LYS A 252 13.77 4.97 -27.96
C LYS A 252 14.96 4.62 -28.87
N ASP A 253 15.28 5.50 -29.81
CA ASP A 253 16.37 5.32 -30.78
C ASP A 253 17.77 5.53 -30.16
N GLY A 254 17.84 5.96 -28.90
CA GLY A 254 19.09 6.05 -28.15
C GLY A 254 20.01 7.17 -28.60
N THR A 255 19.48 8.24 -29.21
CA THR A 255 20.28 9.36 -29.71
C THR A 255 20.87 10.18 -28.54
N ASP A 256 21.95 10.92 -28.77
CA ASP A 256 22.56 11.76 -27.72
C ASP A 256 21.63 12.88 -27.24
N PHE A 257 20.69 13.28 -28.09
CA PHE A 257 19.61 14.17 -27.72
C PHE A 257 18.57 13.45 -26.84
N GLY A 258 18.14 12.25 -27.24
CA GLY A 258 17.24 11.40 -26.45
C GLY A 258 17.77 11.13 -25.04
N LYS A 259 19.05 10.77 -24.91
CA LYS A 259 19.71 10.42 -23.62
C LYS A 259 19.60 11.52 -22.54
N LYS A 260 19.41 12.77 -22.94
CA LYS A 260 19.27 13.93 -22.03
C LYS A 260 17.88 14.06 -21.45
N HIS A 261 16.90 13.31 -21.96
CA HIS A 261 15.49 13.45 -21.62
C HIS A 261 14.98 12.29 -20.77
N CYS A 262 13.92 12.58 -20.03
CA CYS A 262 13.00 11.60 -19.45
C CYS A 262 11.57 11.96 -19.85
N ILE A 263 10.64 11.02 -19.70
CA ILE A 263 9.20 11.33 -19.78
C ILE A 263 8.64 11.43 -18.37
N ARG A 264 7.86 12.47 -18.12
CA ARG A 264 7.16 12.70 -16.85
C ARG A 264 5.66 12.67 -17.08
N ALA A 265 4.93 12.07 -16.15
CA ALA A 265 3.48 12.20 -16.10
C ALA A 265 3.11 13.64 -15.75
N ARG A 266 2.03 14.15 -16.33
CA ARG A 266 1.44 15.46 -16.04
C ARG A 266 0.27 15.24 -15.09
N ILE A 267 0.55 15.20 -13.79
CA ILE A 267 -0.43 14.95 -12.73
C ILE A 267 -0.72 16.26 -12.01
N THR A 268 0.05 16.60 -10.97
CA THR A 268 -0.16 17.81 -10.16
C THR A 268 1.16 18.20 -9.49
N PHE A 269 1.83 19.22 -10.03
CA PHE A 269 3.16 19.63 -9.58
C PHE A 269 3.19 20.17 -8.13
N ASP A 270 2.08 20.70 -7.63
CA ASP A 270 1.94 21.34 -6.32
C ASP A 270 1.23 20.48 -5.25
N SER A 271 0.97 19.21 -5.56
CA SER A 271 0.34 18.26 -4.65
C SER A 271 1.04 18.20 -3.28
N THR A 272 0.27 18.06 -2.20
CA THR A 272 0.81 17.77 -0.87
C THR A 272 1.49 16.40 -0.81
N ASN A 273 0.99 15.43 -1.59
CA ASN A 273 1.63 14.13 -1.82
C ASN A 273 2.73 14.26 -2.88
N GLY A 274 3.99 13.99 -2.48
CA GLY A 274 5.17 14.09 -3.35
C GLY A 274 5.21 13.09 -4.52
N ALA A 275 4.55 11.94 -4.38
CA ALA A 275 4.47 10.92 -5.44
C ALA A 275 3.66 11.43 -6.66
N MET A 276 2.71 12.33 -6.43
CA MET A 276 1.85 12.92 -7.45
C MET A 276 2.51 14.10 -8.19
N ARG A 277 3.70 14.56 -7.77
CA ARG A 277 4.37 15.73 -8.35
C ARG A 277 5.12 15.38 -9.62
N ASP A 278 4.36 15.27 -10.70
CA ASP A 278 4.81 14.99 -12.07
C ASP A 278 5.95 13.95 -12.11
N PRO A 279 5.68 12.70 -11.68
CA PRO A 279 6.68 11.66 -11.55
C PRO A 279 7.24 11.22 -12.90
N VAL A 280 8.49 10.74 -12.91
CA VAL A 280 9.12 10.15 -14.11
C VAL A 280 8.47 8.80 -14.41
N VAL A 281 8.12 8.57 -15.68
CA VAL A 281 7.50 7.32 -16.17
C VAL A 281 8.41 6.53 -17.11
N TYR A 282 9.28 7.21 -17.85
CA TYR A 282 10.30 6.60 -18.71
C TYR A 282 11.61 7.35 -18.56
N ARG A 283 12.71 6.60 -18.58
CA ARG A 283 14.05 7.17 -18.45
C ARG A 283 15.06 6.38 -19.26
N PHE A 284 16.14 7.05 -19.60
CA PHE A 284 17.39 6.34 -19.84
C PHE A 284 17.91 5.81 -18.50
N PRO A 285 18.35 4.55 -18.48
CA PRO A 285 19.03 4.04 -17.32
C PRO A 285 20.36 4.79 -17.18
N LYS A 286 20.50 5.59 -16.11
CA LYS A 286 21.77 6.26 -15.79
C LYS A 286 22.55 5.35 -14.86
N PHE A 287 23.60 4.74 -15.37
CA PHE A 287 24.55 3.99 -14.57
C PHE A 287 25.80 4.82 -14.32
N LYS A 288 26.58 4.49 -13.30
CA LYS A 288 27.95 4.96 -13.17
C LYS A 288 28.83 3.79 -13.60
N SER A 289 29.84 4.04 -14.42
CA SER A 289 30.94 3.08 -14.56
C SER A 289 31.59 2.85 -13.19
N GLU A 290 32.31 1.73 -13.03
CA GLU A 290 33.09 1.46 -11.81
C GLU A 290 34.07 2.59 -11.50
N ASP A 291 34.52 3.31 -12.53
CA ASP A 291 35.45 4.45 -12.46
C ASP A 291 34.75 5.82 -12.32
N GLY A 292 33.41 5.86 -12.30
CA GLY A 292 32.63 7.08 -12.10
C GLY A 292 32.50 8.01 -13.31
N GLU A 293 33.08 7.65 -14.46
CA GLU A 293 33.01 8.42 -15.70
C GLU A 293 32.01 7.80 -16.70
N GLU A 294 31.07 8.63 -17.15
CA GLU A 294 30.00 8.37 -18.14
C GLU A 294 29.00 7.23 -17.82
N PRO A 295 27.69 7.43 -18.08
CA PRO A 295 26.72 6.35 -18.00
C PRO A 295 26.96 5.30 -19.09
N ILE A 296 27.36 4.10 -18.68
CA ILE A 296 27.43 2.94 -19.57
C ILE A 296 25.99 2.48 -19.86
N SER A 297 25.67 2.15 -21.11
CA SER A 297 24.44 1.42 -21.45
C SER A 297 24.70 -0.07 -21.28
N LEU A 298 23.81 -0.78 -20.58
CA LEU A 298 23.88 -2.22 -20.38
C LEU A 298 22.70 -2.90 -21.08
N PRO A 299 22.92 -4.04 -21.75
CA PRO A 299 21.82 -4.79 -22.35
C PRO A 299 20.91 -5.35 -21.24
N HIS A 300 19.61 -5.41 -21.52
CA HIS A 300 18.68 -6.10 -20.66
C HIS A 300 18.97 -7.61 -20.68
N HIS A 301 18.94 -8.26 -19.53
CA HIS A 301 19.30 -9.69 -19.43
C HIS A 301 18.39 -10.61 -20.25
N ARG A 302 17.13 -10.20 -20.53
CA ARG A 302 16.18 -10.96 -21.38
C ARG A 302 16.02 -10.42 -22.80
N THR A 303 16.00 -9.09 -22.97
CA THR A 303 15.65 -8.43 -24.24
C THR A 303 16.86 -7.82 -24.94
N GLY A 304 18.07 -8.02 -24.40
CA GLY A 304 19.31 -7.55 -24.98
C GLY A 304 19.30 -6.04 -25.23
N TRP A 305 19.62 -5.66 -26.46
CA TRP A 305 19.75 -4.27 -26.91
C TRP A 305 18.48 -3.72 -27.58
N GLU A 306 17.34 -4.42 -27.49
CA GLU A 306 16.10 -3.98 -28.13
C GLU A 306 15.59 -2.62 -27.61
N TRP A 307 15.85 -2.34 -26.33
CA TRP A 307 15.36 -1.15 -25.64
C TRP A 307 16.50 -0.34 -25.01
N ASN A 308 16.53 0.96 -25.33
CA ASN A 308 17.45 1.93 -24.72
C ASN A 308 16.85 2.64 -23.50
N ILE A 309 15.53 2.60 -23.38
CA ILE A 309 14.75 3.31 -22.36
C ILE A 309 13.85 2.34 -21.63
N TYR A 310 13.68 2.61 -20.34
CA TYR A 310 12.95 1.70 -19.46
C TYR A 310 11.88 2.47 -18.70
N PRO A 311 10.70 1.87 -18.52
CA PRO A 311 9.67 2.43 -17.68
C PRO A 311 10.12 2.45 -16.21
N THR A 312 9.54 3.32 -15.40
CA THR A 312 9.68 3.24 -13.94
C THR A 312 8.68 2.24 -13.37
N TYR A 313 9.03 1.65 -12.21
CA TYR A 313 8.13 0.78 -11.44
C TYR A 313 6.73 1.40 -11.28
N ASP A 314 6.67 2.68 -10.92
CA ASP A 314 5.41 3.38 -10.66
C ASP A 314 4.48 3.45 -11.87
N PHE A 315 5.04 3.46 -13.08
CA PHE A 315 4.27 3.44 -14.33
C PHE A 315 3.97 2.01 -14.78
N ALA A 316 4.97 1.12 -14.77
CA ALA A 316 4.82 -0.25 -15.27
C ALA A 316 3.87 -1.08 -14.39
N CYS A 317 4.03 -1.03 -13.07
CA CYS A 317 3.30 -1.86 -12.13
C CYS A 317 1.76 -1.78 -12.28
N PRO A 318 1.10 -0.61 -12.25
CA PRO A 318 -0.37 -0.55 -12.43
C PRO A 318 -0.82 -1.03 -13.80
N VAL A 319 -0.06 -0.71 -14.85
CA VAL A 319 -0.41 -1.08 -16.22
C VAL A 319 -0.35 -2.60 -16.40
N VAL A 320 0.74 -3.22 -15.96
CA VAL A 320 0.93 -4.67 -16.08
C VAL A 320 0.00 -5.43 -15.15
N ASP A 321 -0.24 -4.95 -13.93
CA ASP A 321 -1.26 -5.53 -13.03
C ASP A 321 -2.64 -5.59 -13.70
N SER A 322 -3.04 -4.51 -14.38
CA SER A 322 -4.28 -4.52 -15.15
C SER A 322 -4.25 -5.58 -16.27
N ILE A 323 -3.23 -5.55 -17.11
CA ILE A 323 -3.08 -6.43 -18.29
C ILE A 323 -3.09 -7.91 -17.88
N GLU A 324 -2.45 -8.24 -16.76
CA GLU A 324 -2.36 -9.61 -16.26
C GLU A 324 -3.63 -10.12 -15.58
N GLY A 325 -4.62 -9.25 -15.37
CA GLY A 325 -5.85 -9.62 -14.69
C GLY A 325 -5.75 -9.58 -13.16
N VAL A 326 -4.70 -8.97 -12.58
CA VAL A 326 -4.54 -8.81 -11.12
C VAL A 326 -5.76 -8.08 -10.54
N THR A 327 -6.45 -8.71 -9.62
CA THR A 327 -7.61 -8.11 -8.94
C THR A 327 -7.19 -7.31 -7.71
N HIS A 328 -6.18 -7.81 -6.98
CA HIS A 328 -5.69 -7.28 -5.72
C HIS A 328 -4.17 -7.20 -5.75
N ALA A 329 -3.66 -5.97 -5.86
CA ALA A 329 -2.24 -5.67 -5.84
C ALA A 329 -1.79 -5.44 -4.38
N LEU A 330 -1.50 -6.52 -3.68
CA LEU A 330 -1.03 -6.48 -2.29
C LEU A 330 0.36 -5.85 -2.23
N ARG A 331 0.49 -4.79 -1.43
CA ARG A 331 1.74 -4.02 -1.28
C ARG A 331 2.00 -3.69 0.18
N THR A 332 3.27 -3.40 0.48
CA THR A 332 3.67 -2.99 1.82
C THR A 332 3.33 -1.51 2.07
N THR A 333 3.24 -1.11 3.34
CA THR A 333 2.81 0.24 3.74
C THR A 333 3.77 1.34 3.30
N GLU A 334 5.02 1.01 2.97
CA GLU A 334 6.02 1.91 2.40
C GLU A 334 5.58 2.51 1.06
N TYR A 335 4.63 1.87 0.36
CA TYR A 335 4.04 2.35 -0.88
C TYR A 335 2.78 3.18 -0.69
N ALA A 336 2.36 3.49 0.54
CA ALA A 336 1.09 4.18 0.81
C ALA A 336 0.92 5.50 0.04
N ASP A 337 1.97 6.32 0.00
CA ASP A 337 1.96 7.59 -0.76
C ASP A 337 1.79 7.37 -2.27
N ARG A 338 2.22 6.22 -2.78
CA ARG A 338 2.14 5.82 -4.20
C ARG A 338 0.79 5.20 -4.56
N ASN A 339 -0.11 4.96 -3.61
CA ASN A 339 -1.45 4.44 -3.90
C ASN A 339 -2.24 5.41 -4.77
N ALA A 340 -2.18 6.72 -4.48
CA ALA A 340 -2.83 7.75 -5.30
C ALA A 340 -2.26 7.78 -6.73
N GLN A 341 -0.94 7.65 -6.86
CA GLN A 341 -0.26 7.61 -8.16
C GLN A 341 -0.66 6.38 -8.97
N TYR A 342 -0.73 5.21 -8.31
CA TYR A 342 -1.15 3.96 -8.94
C TYR A 342 -2.59 4.06 -9.48
N GLN A 343 -3.53 4.58 -8.68
CA GLN A 343 -4.92 4.77 -9.11
C GLN A 343 -5.02 5.81 -10.24
N TRP A 344 -4.25 6.89 -10.18
CA TRP A 344 -4.22 7.89 -11.25
C TRP A 344 -3.86 7.28 -12.60
N PHE A 345 -2.86 6.38 -12.66
CA PHE A 345 -2.52 5.69 -13.90
C PHE A 345 -3.67 4.81 -14.42
N LEU A 346 -4.37 4.10 -13.52
CA LEU A 346 -5.51 3.27 -13.93
C LEU A 346 -6.68 4.09 -14.46
N GLU A 347 -7.02 5.18 -13.79
CA GLU A 347 -8.12 6.07 -14.19
C GLU A 347 -7.79 6.82 -15.49
N THR A 348 -6.56 7.30 -15.63
CA THR A 348 -6.15 8.15 -16.75
C THR A 348 -5.94 7.36 -18.04
N LEU A 349 -5.40 6.14 -17.94
CA LEU A 349 -5.04 5.34 -19.12
C LEU A 349 -6.19 4.45 -19.60
N GLY A 350 -7.28 4.35 -18.83
CA GLY A 350 -8.40 3.44 -19.06
C GLY A 350 -8.14 1.91 -18.97
N PRO A 351 -7.07 1.38 -18.36
CA PRO A 351 -6.96 -0.06 -18.10
C PRO A 351 -8.01 -0.54 -17.08
N ARG A 352 -8.13 -1.86 -16.92
CA ARG A 352 -9.03 -2.48 -15.94
C ARG A 352 -8.62 -2.04 -14.53
N PRO A 353 -9.59 -1.70 -13.64
CA PRO A 353 -9.27 -1.31 -12.27
C PRO A 353 -8.64 -2.46 -11.48
N VAL A 354 -7.72 -2.11 -10.57
CA VAL A 354 -7.04 -3.03 -9.65
C VAL A 354 -7.13 -2.47 -8.24
N GLN A 355 -7.47 -3.32 -7.27
CA GLN A 355 -7.59 -2.94 -5.86
C GLN A 355 -6.24 -3.00 -5.16
N LEU A 356 -6.06 -2.14 -4.15
CA LEU A 356 -4.84 -2.00 -3.35
C LEU A 356 -5.05 -2.39 -1.90
#